data_AF-A0A7W0W9P6-F1
#
_entry.id   AF-A0A7W0W9P6-F1
#
_cell.length_a   1.000
_cell.length_b   1.000
_cell.length_c   1.000
_cell.angle_alpha   90.00
_cell.angle_beta   90.00
_cell.angle_gamma   90.00
#
_symmetry.space_group_name_H-M   'P 1'
#
loop_
_entity.id
_entity.type
_entity.pdbx_description
1 polymer ?
#
loop_
_entity_poly.entity_id
_entity_poly.type
_entity_poly.pdbx_seq_one_letter_code
_entity_poly.pdbx_strand_id
1 'polypeptide(L)'
;MTSANDTKDEIKATDILKTPTSRRSFLRWSGLIAAAGTLTACGKAVAVPPAVATLPAGAPASAATPSMEAAMDHSAAAATSAPAADATTAPALSEWEEMDRMHEAGVKAFPAKTKGLGMQPLEYRMENGVKVFDLTCEKTMWEVEVGKELEAWVYNGQLPGPEIRVVEGDKVRINLTNNLHQSTAIHLHGVMLPNAMDGVPYITQPPITPGSSFSYEFTARNPGSHMYHSHHNSTKQVSMGLLGPLIIEPKDRSKDPAYDKDYTIILNDTSQGLTLNGKSFPATQPLTAKLGQKIRIRYMNEGMMIHPMHLHGLPQLVFSKDGWNLPQPFMCDTVNVAPGERWDVIVDCTDPGVWAFHCHILSHAENEHGMFGMVTVLVVEE
;
A
#
# COMPACT_ATOMS: atom_id res chain seq x y z
N MET A 1 12.25 -39.27 35.42
CA MET A 1 13.60 -39.44 34.83
C MET A 1 13.36 -39.81 33.38
N THR A 2 13.66 -39.01 32.37
CA THR A 2 14.66 -37.96 32.18
C THR A 2 14.14 -36.98 31.13
N SER A 3 14.32 -35.69 31.39
CA SER A 3 14.07 -34.57 30.46
C SER A 3 15.20 -34.45 29.44
N ALA A 4 14.88 -34.10 28.21
CA ALA A 4 15.84 -33.53 27.27
C ALA A 4 15.38 -32.11 26.91
N ASN A 5 16.28 -31.15 27.17
CA ASN A 5 16.11 -29.72 26.96
C ASN A 5 16.04 -29.38 25.47
N ASP A 6 14.97 -28.72 25.04
CA ASP A 6 14.96 -27.94 23.79
C ASP A 6 15.27 -26.48 24.14
N THR A 7 16.52 -26.08 23.90
CA THR A 7 16.95 -24.69 23.88
C THR A 7 16.34 -23.99 22.67
N LYS A 8 15.44 -23.04 22.92
CA LYS A 8 14.94 -22.08 21.92
C LYS A 8 16.07 -21.12 21.55
N ASP A 9 16.63 -21.26 20.35
CA ASP A 9 17.53 -20.27 19.78
C ASP A 9 16.70 -19.06 19.27
N GLU A 10 16.90 -17.93 19.94
CA GLU A 10 16.39 -16.61 19.59
C GLU A 10 17.16 -16.05 18.38
N ILE A 11 16.46 -15.70 17.30
CA ILE A 11 17.07 -15.08 16.11
C ILE A 11 17.29 -13.58 16.42
N LYS A 12 18.55 -13.12 16.31
CA LYS A 12 18.94 -11.72 16.52
C LYS A 12 18.82 -10.91 15.22
N ALA A 13 18.50 -9.62 15.33
CA ALA A 13 18.30 -8.67 14.23
C ALA A 13 19.52 -8.42 13.30
N THR A 14 20.62 -9.16 13.47
CA THR A 14 21.87 -9.01 12.71
C THR A 14 21.94 -9.88 11.44
N ASP A 15 20.90 -10.67 11.13
CA ASP A 15 20.88 -11.55 9.96
C ASP A 15 20.22 -10.95 8.69
N ILE A 16 19.63 -9.75 8.78
CA ILE A 16 19.00 -9.06 7.63
C ILE A 16 20.06 -8.40 6.71
N LEU A 17 21.24 -8.09 7.23
CA LEU A 17 22.31 -7.38 6.50
C LEU A 17 23.43 -8.30 5.98
N LYS A 18 23.29 -9.63 6.09
CA LYS A 18 24.27 -10.56 5.53
C LYS A 18 23.85 -10.95 4.12
N THR A 19 24.62 -10.51 3.14
CA THR A 19 24.56 -11.03 1.76
C THR A 19 24.60 -12.56 1.80
N PRO A 20 23.61 -13.29 1.23
CA PRO A 20 23.55 -14.73 1.42
C PRO A 20 24.60 -15.41 0.55
N THR A 21 25.63 -15.99 1.18
CA THR A 21 26.64 -16.83 0.50
C THR A 21 26.43 -18.33 0.75
N SER A 22 25.33 -18.78 1.38
CA SER A 22 25.07 -20.23 1.41
C SER A 22 23.61 -20.64 1.55
N ARG A 23 23.28 -21.68 0.78
CA ARG A 23 22.02 -22.43 0.64
C ARG A 23 21.35 -22.92 1.95
N ARG A 24 22.01 -22.81 3.11
CA ARG A 24 21.54 -23.38 4.39
C ARG A 24 20.76 -22.40 5.27
N SER A 25 20.97 -21.08 5.15
CA SER A 25 20.16 -20.08 5.88
C SER A 25 18.75 -19.92 5.30
N PHE A 26 18.57 -20.29 4.02
CA PHE A 26 17.36 -20.05 3.23
C PHE A 26 16.19 -21.02 3.51
N LEU A 27 16.46 -22.25 3.99
CA LEU A 27 15.43 -23.27 4.23
C LEU A 27 14.54 -23.02 5.47
N ARG A 28 14.88 -22.04 6.33
CA ARG A 28 14.04 -21.67 7.49
C ARG A 28 12.92 -20.68 7.14
N TRP A 29 12.97 -20.04 5.98
CA TRP A 29 12.04 -18.96 5.60
C TRP A 29 10.87 -19.41 4.71
N SER A 30 11.05 -20.45 3.90
CA SER A 30 10.12 -20.87 2.82
C SER A 30 8.95 -21.77 3.26
N GLY A 31 8.71 -21.89 4.56
CA GLY A 31 7.74 -22.82 5.12
C GLY A 31 6.33 -22.26 5.29
N LEU A 32 5.78 -21.48 4.36
CA LEU A 32 4.33 -21.19 4.28
C LEU A 32 3.99 -20.55 2.92
N ILE A 33 3.04 -21.16 2.22
CA ILE A 33 2.35 -20.71 1.00
C ILE A 33 3.04 -21.06 -0.33
N ALA A 34 2.77 -22.29 -0.82
CA ALA A 34 2.66 -22.56 -2.25
C ALA A 34 1.71 -23.76 -2.47
N ALA A 35 0.54 -23.50 -3.05
CA ALA A 35 -0.31 -24.52 -3.67
C ALA A 35 -0.51 -24.12 -5.14
N ALA A 36 -0.38 -25.11 -6.01
CA ALA A 36 0.00 -25.00 -7.41
C ALA A 36 -1.18 -24.85 -8.38
N GLY A 37 -0.89 -24.28 -9.56
CA GLY A 37 -1.72 -24.35 -10.76
C GLY A 37 -0.83 -24.29 -12.00
N THR A 38 -0.85 -25.38 -12.79
CA THR A 38 0.06 -25.72 -13.89
C THR A 38 -0.47 -25.36 -15.28
N LEU A 39 0.48 -25.19 -16.24
CA LEU A 39 0.43 -25.59 -17.67
C LEU A 39 -0.47 -24.71 -18.60
N THR A 40 -0.17 -24.35 -19.87
CA THR A 40 0.79 -24.78 -20.91
C THR A 40 0.90 -23.67 -21.97
N ALA A 41 2.05 -23.58 -22.65
CA ALA A 41 2.41 -22.61 -23.69
C ALA A 41 2.08 -23.05 -25.13
N CYS A 42 1.94 -22.08 -26.05
CA CYS A 42 2.27 -22.07 -27.50
C CYS A 42 1.57 -20.84 -28.14
N GLY A 43 2.10 -20.03 -29.07
CA GLY A 43 3.37 -19.94 -29.78
C GLY A 43 3.22 -18.91 -30.93
N LYS A 44 4.26 -18.09 -31.10
CA LYS A 44 4.78 -17.41 -32.31
C LYS A 44 4.01 -16.27 -33.01
N ALA A 45 4.81 -15.24 -33.29
CA ALA A 45 4.49 -13.90 -33.77
C ALA A 45 4.71 -13.73 -35.29
N VAL A 46 4.18 -12.62 -35.84
CA VAL A 46 4.63 -12.00 -37.10
C VAL A 46 4.57 -10.47 -36.93
N ALA A 47 5.63 -9.78 -37.38
CA ALA A 47 5.90 -8.35 -37.25
C ALA A 47 5.80 -7.63 -38.60
N VAL A 48 5.42 -6.33 -38.65
CA VAL A 48 5.97 -5.23 -39.52
C VAL A 48 5.48 -3.83 -38.99
N PRO A 49 5.93 -2.64 -39.48
CA PRO A 49 6.87 -1.70 -38.83
C PRO A 49 6.25 -0.27 -38.58
N PRO A 50 7.03 0.77 -38.18
CA PRO A 50 6.52 1.92 -37.42
C PRO A 50 6.19 3.16 -38.27
N ALA A 51 5.40 4.08 -37.69
CA ALA A 51 5.27 5.45 -38.17
C ALA A 51 5.46 6.45 -37.01
N VAL A 52 6.14 7.53 -37.37
CA VAL A 52 6.87 8.49 -36.52
C VAL A 52 5.94 9.57 -35.94
N ALA A 53 6.24 9.97 -34.71
CA ALA A 53 5.59 11.05 -33.97
C ALA A 53 6.22 12.42 -34.29
N THR A 54 5.42 13.48 -34.12
CA THR A 54 5.91 14.84 -33.81
C THR A 54 4.96 15.51 -32.82
N LEU A 55 5.47 15.86 -31.64
CA LEU A 55 4.90 16.79 -30.66
C LEU A 55 5.61 18.15 -30.78
N PRO A 56 5.02 19.21 -30.23
CA PRO A 56 5.85 20.15 -29.47
C PRO A 56 5.31 20.52 -28.08
N ALA A 57 6.29 20.92 -27.28
CA ALA A 57 6.30 21.28 -25.86
C ALA A 57 5.55 22.57 -25.49
N GLY A 58 5.33 22.75 -24.18
CA GLY A 58 5.24 24.08 -23.59
C GLY A 58 4.56 24.14 -22.22
N ALA A 59 5.34 24.06 -21.15
CA ALA A 59 5.02 24.66 -19.84
C ALA A 59 5.76 26.02 -19.72
N PRO A 60 5.42 26.89 -18.75
CA PRO A 60 6.13 26.79 -17.46
C PRO A 60 5.33 27.19 -16.20
N ALA A 61 5.95 26.90 -15.06
CA ALA A 61 5.51 27.06 -13.68
C ALA A 61 5.91 28.41 -13.04
N SER A 62 5.31 28.74 -11.88
CA SER A 62 5.93 29.50 -10.77
C SER A 62 4.95 29.67 -9.60
N ALA A 63 5.40 29.37 -8.36
CA ALA A 63 4.99 30.10 -7.16
C ALA A 63 5.97 29.86 -5.99
N ALA A 64 6.27 30.96 -5.28
CA ALA A 64 7.28 31.10 -4.24
C ALA A 64 6.69 31.02 -2.82
N THR A 65 7.55 30.69 -1.86
CA THR A 65 7.38 30.73 -0.40
C THR A 65 7.60 32.12 0.21
N PRO A 66 7.14 32.35 1.45
CA PRO A 66 7.92 33.17 2.38
C PRO A 66 8.12 32.54 3.77
N SER A 67 9.28 32.84 4.34
CA SER A 67 9.77 32.57 5.70
C SER A 67 9.34 33.67 6.69
N MET A 68 9.17 33.32 7.97
CA MET A 68 9.12 34.27 9.08
C MET A 68 10.01 33.81 10.24
N GLU A 69 11.01 34.64 10.56
CA GLU A 69 11.76 34.64 11.82
C GLU A 69 10.96 35.39 12.92
N ALA A 70 11.04 34.91 14.15
CA ALA A 70 10.72 35.71 15.33
C ALA A 70 11.76 35.44 16.44
N ALA A 71 12.42 36.51 16.87
CA ALA A 71 13.34 36.55 17.99
C ALA A 71 12.59 36.66 19.33
N MET A 72 13.09 35.99 20.37
CA MET A 72 12.82 36.35 21.76
C MET A 72 14.08 36.19 22.62
N ASP A 73 14.45 37.30 23.24
CA ASP A 73 15.49 37.50 24.25
C ASP A 73 14.94 37.13 25.64
N HIS A 74 15.71 36.38 26.43
CA HIS A 74 15.59 36.39 27.89
C HIS A 74 16.93 36.06 28.56
N SER A 75 17.57 37.08 29.10
CA SER A 75 18.61 37.00 30.15
C SER A 75 18.01 36.54 31.49
N ALA A 76 18.64 35.56 32.16
CA ALA A 76 18.72 35.53 33.62
C ALA A 76 19.79 34.56 34.18
N ALA A 77 20.65 35.14 35.04
CA ALA A 77 21.23 34.61 36.27
C ALA A 77 22.12 33.35 36.25
N ALA A 78 23.41 33.59 36.54
CA ALA A 78 24.40 32.61 36.96
C ALA A 78 24.10 32.04 38.36
N ALA A 79 24.15 30.72 38.48
CA ALA A 79 24.24 30.01 39.75
C ALA A 79 25.44 29.05 39.70
N THR A 80 26.38 29.25 40.62
CA THR A 80 27.57 28.43 40.84
C THR A 80 27.20 27.04 41.37
N SER A 81 27.74 25.98 40.76
CA SER A 81 27.73 24.63 41.32
C SER A 81 29.15 24.05 41.40
N ALA A 82 29.41 23.33 42.49
CA ALA A 82 30.67 22.69 42.87
C ALA A 82 31.02 21.50 41.95
N PRO A 83 32.29 21.06 41.87
CA PRO A 83 32.70 20.05 40.89
C PRO A 83 32.19 18.67 41.31
N ALA A 84 31.34 18.07 40.48
CA ALA A 84 30.98 16.67 40.59
C ALA A 84 32.04 15.81 39.91
N ALA A 85 32.35 14.69 40.56
CA ALA A 85 33.40 13.76 40.21
C ALA A 85 33.24 13.14 38.82
N ASP A 86 34.39 12.86 38.23
CA ASP A 86 34.65 12.17 36.96
C ASP A 86 33.86 10.86 36.85
N ALA A 87 32.65 10.94 36.28
CA ALA A 87 32.03 9.81 35.63
C ALA A 87 32.63 9.78 34.22
N THR A 88 33.43 8.76 33.93
CA THR A 88 33.89 8.47 32.57
C THR A 88 32.67 8.12 31.72
N THR A 89 31.99 9.16 31.23
CA THR A 89 30.95 9.04 30.21
C THR A 89 31.63 8.54 28.96
N ALA A 90 31.11 7.45 28.38
CA ALA A 90 31.46 7.08 27.03
C ALA A 90 31.33 8.33 26.15
N PRO A 91 32.26 8.58 25.21
CA PRO A 91 32.16 9.75 24.35
C PRO A 91 30.80 9.72 23.66
N ALA A 92 30.08 10.85 23.72
CA ALA A 92 28.83 11.00 22.98
C ALA A 92 29.11 10.74 21.49
N LEU A 93 28.23 9.98 20.84
CA LEU A 93 28.33 9.74 19.40
C LEU A 93 28.33 11.09 18.67
N SER A 94 29.13 11.17 17.60
CA SER A 94 29.02 12.27 16.65
C SER A 94 27.66 12.22 15.93
N GLU A 95 27.26 13.34 15.34
CA GLU A 95 25.95 13.49 14.68
C GLU A 95 25.72 12.42 13.59
N TRP A 96 26.73 12.14 12.77
CA TRP A 96 26.62 11.12 11.72
C TRP A 96 26.57 9.69 12.27
N GLU A 97 27.28 9.41 13.38
CA GLU A 97 27.23 8.08 14.03
C GLU A 97 25.84 7.82 14.63
N GLU A 98 25.21 8.86 15.18
CA GLU A 98 23.85 8.76 15.69
C GLU A 98 22.83 8.57 14.57
N MET A 99 22.95 9.33 13.47
CA MET A 99 22.13 9.15 12.27
C MET A 99 22.24 7.72 11.72
N ASP A 100 23.46 7.20 11.53
CA ASP A 100 23.71 5.83 11.05
C ASP A 100 23.09 4.80 12.00
N ARG A 101 23.26 4.98 13.31
CA ARG A 101 22.70 4.09 14.34
C ARG A 101 21.17 4.04 14.27
N MET A 102 20.51 5.18 14.14
CA MET A 102 19.05 5.27 14.06
C MET A 102 18.52 4.65 12.77
N HIS A 103 19.15 4.99 11.64
CA HIS A 103 18.78 4.44 10.33
C HIS A 103 18.93 2.91 10.32
N GLU A 104 20.07 2.38 10.78
CA GLU A 104 20.31 0.95 10.83
C GLU A 104 19.30 0.23 11.74
N ALA A 105 18.94 0.84 12.88
CA ALA A 105 17.94 0.28 13.79
C ALA A 105 16.55 0.19 13.13
N GLY A 106 16.13 1.23 12.40
CA GLY A 106 14.87 1.23 11.64
C GLY A 106 14.84 0.15 10.56
N VAL A 107 15.91 0.04 9.76
CA VAL A 107 16.02 -0.99 8.71
C VAL A 107 16.03 -2.41 9.31
N LYS A 108 16.76 -2.64 10.40
CA LYS A 108 16.80 -3.95 11.08
C LYS A 108 15.46 -4.34 11.72
N ALA A 109 14.58 -3.39 11.99
CA ALA A 109 13.24 -3.67 12.50
C ALA A 109 12.28 -4.15 11.40
N PHE A 110 12.59 -3.90 10.12
CA PHE A 110 11.72 -4.24 9.00
C PHE A 110 11.75 -5.74 8.64
N PRO A 111 10.59 -6.39 8.38
CA PRO A 111 9.24 -5.88 8.59
C PRO A 111 8.81 -6.00 10.06
N ALA A 112 8.47 -4.85 10.66
CA ALA A 112 8.04 -4.77 12.05
C ALA A 112 6.60 -5.27 12.18
N LYS A 113 6.34 -6.11 13.18
CA LYS A 113 5.01 -6.68 13.41
C LYS A 113 4.13 -5.71 14.17
N THR A 114 2.98 -5.36 13.58
CA THR A 114 1.91 -4.57 14.20
C THR A 114 0.62 -5.39 14.24
N LYS A 115 -0.35 -4.94 15.05
CA LYS A 115 -1.69 -5.50 15.10
C LYS A 115 -2.47 -5.16 13.83
N GLY A 116 -3.28 -6.12 13.38
CA GLY A 116 -4.15 -5.95 12.23
C GLY A 116 -3.41 -5.95 10.90
N LEU A 117 -4.07 -6.55 9.89
CA LEU A 117 -3.62 -6.52 8.51
C LEU A 117 -4.78 -6.08 7.63
N GLY A 118 -4.57 -5.05 6.82
CA GLY A 118 -5.58 -4.54 5.90
C GLY A 118 -5.76 -5.46 4.68
N MET A 119 -6.76 -5.15 3.86
CA MET A 119 -6.98 -5.75 2.54
C MET A 119 -7.01 -7.29 2.53
N GLN A 120 -7.47 -7.93 3.60
CA GLN A 120 -7.76 -9.35 3.53
C GLN A 120 -8.94 -9.58 2.58
N PRO A 121 -8.94 -10.65 1.77
CA PRO A 121 -10.05 -10.92 0.86
C PRO A 121 -11.39 -10.94 1.60
N LEU A 122 -12.39 -10.27 1.03
CA LEU A 122 -13.75 -10.38 1.51
C LEU A 122 -14.39 -11.63 0.90
N GLU A 123 -14.67 -12.62 1.74
CA GLU A 123 -15.39 -13.81 1.31
C GLU A 123 -16.82 -13.46 0.91
N TYR A 124 -17.30 -14.08 -0.17
CA TYR A 124 -18.69 -13.99 -0.59
C TYR A 124 -19.42 -15.31 -0.40
N ARG A 125 -20.74 -15.21 -0.30
CA ARG A 125 -21.64 -16.35 -0.47
C ARG A 125 -22.38 -16.25 -1.80
N MET A 126 -22.77 -17.39 -2.36
CA MET A 126 -23.63 -17.42 -3.53
C MET A 126 -25.11 -17.46 -3.11
N GLU A 127 -25.90 -16.53 -3.61
CA GLU A 127 -27.37 -16.52 -3.46
C GLU A 127 -28.04 -16.38 -4.83
N ASN A 128 -28.72 -17.42 -5.31
CA ASN A 128 -29.46 -17.39 -6.59
C ASN A 128 -28.62 -16.87 -7.79
N GLY A 129 -27.34 -17.24 -7.85
CA GLY A 129 -26.42 -16.79 -8.91
C GLY A 129 -25.85 -15.38 -8.72
N VAL A 130 -25.98 -14.80 -7.53
CA VAL A 130 -25.38 -13.52 -7.12
C VAL A 130 -24.29 -13.77 -6.09
N LYS A 131 -23.12 -13.15 -6.25
CA LYS A 131 -22.07 -13.08 -5.23
C LYS A 131 -22.46 -12.02 -4.21
N VAL A 132 -22.70 -12.43 -2.97
CA VAL A 132 -23.14 -11.55 -1.88
C VAL A 132 -22.01 -11.37 -0.87
N PHE A 133 -21.63 -10.11 -0.68
CA PHE A 133 -20.61 -9.66 0.27
C PHE A 133 -21.29 -8.88 1.40
N ASP A 134 -20.82 -9.04 2.63
CA ASP A 134 -21.28 -8.22 3.76
C ASP A 134 -20.12 -7.35 4.29
N LEU A 135 -20.38 -6.05 4.32
CA LEU A 135 -19.51 -5.04 4.88
C LEU A 135 -20.16 -4.42 6.12
N THR A 136 -19.35 -4.15 7.14
CA THR A 136 -19.68 -3.25 8.23
C THR A 136 -18.73 -2.07 8.19
N CYS A 137 -19.16 -0.90 8.66
CA CYS A 137 -18.24 0.19 8.96
C CYS A 137 -18.33 0.59 10.43
N GLU A 138 -17.17 0.76 11.06
CA GLU A 138 -17.06 0.99 12.50
C GLU A 138 -15.77 1.75 12.84
N LYS A 139 -15.65 2.19 14.09
CA LYS A 139 -14.41 2.79 14.61
C LYS A 139 -13.49 1.72 15.20
N THR A 140 -12.19 1.90 15.04
CA THR A 140 -11.17 1.08 15.71
C THR A 140 -9.93 1.91 16.05
N MET A 141 -9.03 1.36 16.87
CA MET A 141 -7.67 1.83 17.01
C MET A 141 -6.77 1.01 16.09
N TRP A 142 -6.18 1.66 15.09
CA TRP A 142 -5.32 1.01 14.11
C TRP A 142 -3.85 1.30 14.40
N GLU A 143 -3.06 0.24 14.55
CA GLU A 143 -1.61 0.35 14.75
C GLU A 143 -0.91 0.55 13.41
N VAL A 144 -0.51 1.79 13.09
CA VAL A 144 0.18 2.12 11.81
C VAL A 144 1.66 1.77 11.84
N GLU A 145 2.26 1.80 13.03
CA GLU A 145 3.66 1.51 13.34
C GLU A 145 3.70 0.95 14.77
N VAL A 146 4.75 0.21 15.14
CA VAL A 146 4.86 -0.42 16.47
C VAL A 146 4.67 0.60 17.58
N GLY A 147 3.66 0.39 18.42
CA GLY A 147 3.32 1.28 19.53
C GLY A 147 2.59 2.56 19.14
N LYS A 148 2.29 2.78 17.86
CA LYS A 148 1.57 3.96 17.34
C LYS A 148 0.19 3.56 16.85
N GLU A 149 -0.78 3.63 17.77
CA GLU A 149 -2.20 3.41 17.47
C GLU A 149 -2.92 4.74 17.23
N LEU A 150 -3.69 4.82 16.13
CA LEU A 150 -4.48 5.98 15.74
C LEU A 150 -5.96 5.59 15.60
N GLU A 151 -6.89 6.50 15.92
CA GLU A 151 -8.32 6.26 15.61
C GLU A 151 -8.47 6.10 14.09
N ALA A 152 -9.14 5.05 13.66
CA ALA A 152 -9.49 4.78 12.28
C ALA A 152 -10.98 4.41 12.17
N TRP A 153 -11.57 4.70 11.02
CA TRP A 153 -12.91 4.26 10.66
C TRP A 153 -12.71 3.23 9.56
N VAL A 154 -13.14 2.00 9.78
CA VAL A 154 -12.70 0.85 9.01
C VAL A 154 -13.88 0.05 8.48
N TYR A 155 -13.66 -0.61 7.35
CA TYR A 155 -14.56 -1.65 6.88
C TYR A 155 -14.11 -3.01 7.45
N ASN A 156 -15.02 -3.75 8.08
CA ASN A 156 -14.78 -5.09 8.66
C ASN A 156 -13.52 -5.17 9.55
N GLY A 157 -13.27 -4.16 10.37
CA GLY A 157 -12.11 -4.11 11.27
C GLY A 157 -10.74 -3.91 10.60
N GLN A 158 -10.70 -3.59 9.30
CA GLN A 158 -9.46 -3.54 8.50
C GLN A 158 -9.19 -2.16 7.89
N LEU A 159 -7.91 -1.76 7.85
CA LEU A 159 -7.44 -0.58 7.13
C LEU A 159 -6.24 -0.91 6.23
N PRO A 160 -6.35 -0.72 4.89
CA PRO A 160 -7.57 -0.54 4.12
C PRO A 160 -8.59 -1.65 4.36
N GLY A 161 -9.85 -1.37 4.01
CA GLY A 161 -10.92 -2.36 4.05
C GLY A 161 -10.61 -3.63 3.23
N PRO A 162 -11.40 -4.69 3.42
CA PRO A 162 -11.14 -5.98 2.78
C PRO A 162 -11.20 -5.90 1.25
N GLU A 163 -10.39 -6.69 0.56
CA GLU A 163 -10.39 -6.71 -0.91
C GLU A 163 -11.64 -7.40 -1.45
N ILE A 164 -12.38 -6.70 -2.31
CA ILE A 164 -13.48 -7.28 -3.08
C ILE A 164 -12.95 -7.68 -4.44
N ARG A 165 -12.88 -8.98 -4.74
CA ARG A 165 -12.43 -9.50 -6.04
C ARG A 165 -13.52 -10.32 -6.73
N VAL A 166 -13.88 -9.90 -7.94
CA VAL A 166 -14.91 -10.55 -8.78
C VAL A 166 -14.41 -10.69 -10.21
N VAL A 167 -15.15 -11.40 -11.06
CA VAL A 167 -14.87 -11.57 -12.48
C VAL A 167 -15.89 -10.79 -13.30
N GLU A 168 -15.46 -10.21 -14.41
CA GLU A 168 -16.34 -9.58 -15.39
C GLU A 168 -17.51 -10.52 -15.77
N GLY A 169 -18.73 -9.99 -15.66
CA GLY A 169 -19.99 -10.68 -15.87
C GLY A 169 -20.65 -11.19 -14.58
N ASP A 170 -19.95 -11.19 -13.44
CA ASP A 170 -20.55 -11.57 -12.15
C ASP A 170 -21.69 -10.62 -11.77
N LYS A 171 -22.78 -11.19 -11.23
CA LYS A 171 -23.79 -10.44 -10.49
C LYS A 171 -23.33 -10.29 -9.05
N VAL A 172 -23.29 -9.07 -8.55
CA VAL A 172 -22.73 -8.73 -7.25
C VAL A 172 -23.78 -8.02 -6.40
N ARG A 173 -23.83 -8.36 -5.11
CA ARG A 173 -24.54 -7.62 -4.07
C ARG A 173 -23.57 -7.34 -2.92
N ILE A 174 -23.42 -6.07 -2.53
CA ILE A 174 -22.67 -5.67 -1.34
C ILE A 174 -23.66 -5.11 -0.32
N ASN A 175 -23.82 -5.78 0.82
CA ASN A 175 -24.63 -5.29 1.92
C ASN A 175 -23.73 -4.49 2.86
N LEU A 176 -23.96 -3.19 3.00
CA LEU A 176 -23.26 -2.37 3.99
C LEU A 176 -24.15 -2.13 5.20
N THR A 177 -23.67 -2.49 6.40
CA THR A 177 -24.25 -2.13 7.69
C THR A 177 -23.44 -1.00 8.34
N ASN A 178 -24.11 0.09 8.70
CA ASN A 178 -23.47 1.25 9.31
C ASN A 178 -23.46 1.15 10.85
N ASN A 179 -22.30 0.83 11.45
CA ASN A 179 -22.11 0.81 12.90
C ASN A 179 -21.48 2.11 13.44
N LEU A 180 -21.39 3.16 12.61
CA LEU A 180 -20.92 4.48 13.03
C LEU A 180 -22.07 5.28 13.67
N HIS A 181 -21.69 6.33 14.38
CA HIS A 181 -22.60 7.34 14.92
C HIS A 181 -23.01 8.41 13.88
N GLN A 182 -22.46 8.33 12.66
CA GLN A 182 -22.79 9.23 11.55
C GLN A 182 -23.39 8.44 10.40
N SER A 183 -24.22 9.10 9.60
CA SER A 183 -24.63 8.56 8.30
C SER A 183 -23.44 8.31 7.39
N THR A 184 -23.57 7.36 6.48
CA THR A 184 -22.53 7.01 5.50
C THR A 184 -23.15 6.57 4.17
N ALA A 185 -22.29 6.26 3.20
CA ALA A 185 -22.59 5.53 1.96
C ALA A 185 -21.27 4.98 1.40
N ILE A 186 -21.31 3.96 0.54
CA ILE A 186 -20.14 3.53 -0.25
C ILE A 186 -20.34 3.94 -1.70
N HIS A 187 -19.35 4.62 -2.27
CA HIS A 187 -19.18 4.78 -3.71
C HIS A 187 -18.17 3.74 -4.23
N LEU A 188 -18.53 3.01 -5.31
CA LEU A 188 -17.65 2.03 -5.96
C LEU A 188 -16.90 2.70 -7.11
N HIS A 189 -15.80 3.36 -6.74
CA HIS A 189 -15.01 4.21 -7.62
C HIS A 189 -14.50 3.49 -8.86
N GLY A 190 -14.94 3.95 -10.04
CA GLY A 190 -14.52 3.41 -11.34
C GLY A 190 -15.40 2.27 -11.87
N VAL A 191 -16.31 1.73 -11.06
CA VAL A 191 -17.21 0.65 -11.50
C VAL A 191 -18.37 1.23 -12.33
N MET A 192 -18.69 0.60 -13.46
CA MET A 192 -19.84 0.97 -14.27
C MET A 192 -21.14 0.45 -13.64
N LEU A 193 -21.81 1.31 -12.88
CA LEU A 193 -23.00 0.96 -12.10
C LEU A 193 -24.33 1.46 -12.70
N PRO A 194 -25.48 0.84 -12.32
CA PRO A 194 -26.76 1.54 -12.34
C PRO A 194 -26.70 2.79 -11.46
N ASN A 195 -27.30 3.91 -11.90
CA ASN A 195 -27.18 5.18 -11.19
C ASN A 195 -27.62 5.10 -9.71
N ALA A 196 -28.68 4.36 -9.38
CA ALA A 196 -29.16 4.18 -8.01
C ALA A 196 -28.22 3.40 -7.08
N MET A 197 -27.11 2.86 -7.61
CA MET A 197 -26.12 2.06 -6.88
C MET A 197 -24.78 2.79 -6.76
N ASP A 198 -24.72 4.06 -7.17
CA ASP A 198 -23.50 4.86 -7.23
C ASP A 198 -22.98 5.32 -5.87
N GLY A 199 -23.82 5.36 -4.82
CA GLY A 199 -23.31 5.61 -3.48
C GLY A 199 -23.29 7.05 -3.00
N VAL A 200 -24.00 7.98 -3.64
CA VAL A 200 -23.89 9.42 -3.37
C VAL A 200 -25.17 9.94 -2.69
N PRO A 201 -25.17 10.16 -1.36
CA PRO A 201 -26.35 10.59 -0.64
C PRO A 201 -26.97 11.86 -1.19
N TYR A 202 -28.30 11.87 -1.31
CA TYR A 202 -29.13 12.95 -1.85
C TYR A 202 -28.96 13.24 -3.35
N ILE A 203 -28.11 12.48 -4.05
CA ILE A 203 -28.02 12.50 -5.52
C ILE A 203 -28.54 11.18 -6.09
N THR A 204 -27.97 10.06 -5.65
CA THR A 204 -28.29 8.73 -6.21
C THR A 204 -29.01 7.80 -5.24
N GLN A 205 -28.93 8.08 -3.93
CA GLN A 205 -29.64 7.33 -2.89
C GLN A 205 -29.85 8.16 -1.61
N PRO A 206 -30.71 7.73 -0.67
CA PRO A 206 -30.69 8.21 0.71
C PRO A 206 -29.39 7.79 1.44
N PRO A 207 -28.94 8.56 2.44
CA PRO A 207 -27.83 8.14 3.29
C PRO A 207 -28.16 6.88 4.10
N ILE A 208 -27.14 6.06 4.37
CA ILE A 208 -27.23 4.91 5.27
C ILE A 208 -27.08 5.44 6.70
N THR A 209 -28.20 5.55 7.43
CA THR A 209 -28.20 6.08 8.81
C THR A 209 -27.55 5.10 9.80
N PRO A 210 -27.10 5.57 10.97
CA PRO A 210 -26.60 4.71 12.03
C PRO A 210 -27.54 3.53 12.35
N GLY A 211 -26.99 2.32 12.40
CA GLY A 211 -27.70 1.07 12.66
C GLY A 211 -28.47 0.49 11.45
N SER A 212 -28.54 1.22 10.34
CA SER A 212 -29.24 0.76 9.13
C SER A 212 -28.28 0.05 8.16
N SER A 213 -28.87 -0.65 7.19
CA SER A 213 -28.12 -1.29 6.10
C SER A 213 -28.66 -0.89 4.72
N PHE A 214 -27.81 -1.01 3.70
CA PHE A 214 -28.17 -0.81 2.30
C PHE A 214 -27.46 -1.84 1.41
N SER A 215 -28.12 -2.30 0.35
CA SER A 215 -27.58 -3.29 -0.58
C SER A 215 -27.27 -2.64 -1.93
N TYR A 216 -26.01 -2.70 -2.35
CA TYR A 216 -25.54 -2.27 -3.66
C TYR A 216 -25.56 -3.45 -4.63
N GLU A 217 -26.36 -3.40 -5.68
CA GLU A 217 -26.50 -4.50 -6.65
C GLU A 217 -26.09 -4.10 -8.06
N PHE A 218 -25.19 -4.85 -8.68
CA PHE A 218 -24.73 -4.56 -10.03
C PHE A 218 -24.23 -5.81 -10.75
N THR A 219 -24.01 -5.69 -12.06
CA THR A 219 -23.21 -6.65 -12.83
C THR A 219 -21.83 -6.03 -13.06
N ALA A 220 -20.76 -6.77 -12.76
CA ALA A 220 -19.39 -6.31 -12.98
C ALA A 220 -19.11 -6.26 -14.49
N ARG A 221 -19.00 -5.06 -15.08
CA ARG A 221 -18.93 -4.89 -16.55
C ARG A 221 -17.58 -4.45 -17.08
N ASN A 222 -16.81 -3.69 -16.30
CA ASN A 222 -15.54 -3.13 -16.73
C ASN A 222 -14.40 -3.71 -15.88
N PRO A 223 -13.61 -4.66 -16.42
CA PRO A 223 -12.47 -5.20 -15.70
C PRO A 223 -11.42 -4.13 -15.40
N GLY A 224 -10.62 -4.34 -14.36
CA GLY A 224 -9.55 -3.43 -13.95
C GLY A 224 -9.44 -3.23 -12.44
N SER A 225 -8.54 -2.32 -12.07
CA SER A 225 -8.32 -1.83 -10.71
C SER A 225 -9.31 -0.72 -10.36
N HIS A 226 -10.22 -1.02 -9.43
CA HIS A 226 -11.19 -0.09 -8.86
C HIS A 226 -10.95 0.06 -7.36
N MET A 227 -11.67 0.99 -6.75
CA MET A 227 -11.65 1.20 -5.32
C MET A 227 -13.10 1.31 -4.82
N TYR A 228 -13.29 1.26 -3.52
CA TYR A 228 -14.53 1.65 -2.89
C TYR A 228 -14.22 2.49 -1.66
N HIS A 229 -14.98 3.55 -1.45
CA HIS A 229 -14.76 4.46 -0.33
C HIS A 229 -16.04 5.15 0.09
N SER A 230 -16.03 5.75 1.28
CA SER A 230 -17.19 6.52 1.73
C SER A 230 -17.48 7.70 0.79
N HIS A 231 -18.76 8.03 0.62
CA HIS A 231 -19.20 9.23 -0.11
C HIS A 231 -20.15 10.13 0.68
N HIS A 232 -20.09 10.07 2.02
CA HIS A 232 -20.78 11.01 2.90
C HIS A 232 -19.79 11.63 3.88
N ASN A 233 -19.68 12.96 3.88
CA ASN A 233 -18.58 13.65 4.60
C ASN A 233 -17.21 13.04 4.26
N SER A 234 -16.97 12.81 2.96
CA SER A 234 -15.84 12.01 2.45
C SER A 234 -14.49 12.56 2.92
N THR A 235 -14.35 13.89 3.00
CA THR A 235 -13.15 14.55 3.54
C THR A 235 -12.77 14.05 4.92
N LYS A 236 -13.74 13.68 5.77
CA LYS A 236 -13.46 13.03 7.05
C LYS A 236 -13.46 11.52 6.94
N GLN A 237 -14.51 10.94 6.37
CA GLN A 237 -14.74 9.50 6.43
C GLN A 237 -13.68 8.69 5.67
N VAL A 238 -13.29 9.14 4.47
CA VAL A 238 -12.20 8.53 3.70
C VAL A 238 -10.87 8.79 4.38
N SER A 239 -10.62 10.02 4.82
CA SER A 239 -9.39 10.38 5.56
C SER A 239 -9.17 9.58 6.85
N MET A 240 -10.26 9.09 7.47
CA MET A 240 -10.21 8.24 8.65
C MET A 240 -10.05 6.74 8.31
N GLY A 241 -10.18 6.34 7.05
CA GLY A 241 -9.91 4.97 6.61
C GLY A 241 -11.07 4.21 5.95
N LEU A 242 -12.22 4.83 5.69
CA LEU A 242 -13.33 4.18 4.97
C LEU A 242 -13.03 4.14 3.47
N LEU A 243 -12.13 3.24 3.10
CA LEU A 243 -11.60 2.98 1.77
C LEU A 243 -11.17 1.51 1.64
N GLY A 244 -11.12 0.97 0.43
CA GLY A 244 -10.61 -0.36 0.14
C GLY A 244 -10.55 -0.69 -1.36
N PRO A 245 -9.85 -1.76 -1.74
CA PRO A 245 -9.69 -2.13 -3.14
C PRO A 245 -10.87 -2.97 -3.67
N LEU A 246 -11.27 -2.71 -4.92
CA LEU A 246 -12.22 -3.52 -5.66
C LEU A 246 -11.59 -3.94 -6.99
N ILE A 247 -11.39 -5.24 -7.19
CA ILE A 247 -10.79 -5.78 -8.40
C ILE A 247 -11.83 -6.52 -9.23
N ILE A 248 -11.99 -6.13 -10.49
CA ILE A 248 -12.78 -6.88 -11.47
C ILE A 248 -11.80 -7.54 -12.45
N GLU A 249 -11.62 -8.85 -12.33
CA GLU A 249 -10.78 -9.61 -13.26
C GLU A 249 -11.44 -9.69 -14.64
N PRO A 250 -10.69 -9.52 -15.74
CA PRO A 250 -11.24 -9.70 -17.08
C PRO A 250 -11.64 -11.16 -17.29
N LYS A 251 -12.80 -11.37 -17.94
CA LYS A 251 -13.25 -12.71 -18.29
C LYS A 251 -12.35 -13.32 -19.36
N ASP A 252 -11.91 -12.49 -20.32
CA ASP A 252 -10.90 -12.84 -21.31
C ASP A 252 -9.54 -12.23 -20.90
N ARG A 253 -8.66 -13.08 -20.37
CA ARG A 253 -7.32 -12.68 -19.93
C ARG A 253 -6.30 -12.56 -21.06
N SER A 254 -6.66 -12.88 -22.31
CA SER A 254 -5.71 -12.86 -23.44
C SER A 254 -5.13 -11.47 -23.75
N LYS A 255 -5.81 -10.41 -23.29
CA LYS A 255 -5.41 -9.01 -23.46
C LYS A 255 -4.80 -8.39 -22.20
N ASP A 256 -4.75 -9.13 -21.11
CA ASP A 256 -4.13 -8.73 -19.84
C ASP A 256 -2.67 -9.23 -19.84
N PRO A 257 -1.68 -8.43 -19.44
CA PRO A 257 -0.32 -8.91 -19.30
C PRO A 257 -0.23 -10.12 -18.36
N ALA A 258 0.62 -11.08 -18.72
CA ALA A 258 0.88 -12.23 -17.85
C ALA A 258 1.65 -11.79 -16.59
N TYR A 259 1.26 -12.36 -15.44
CA TYR A 259 1.93 -12.18 -14.16
C TYR A 259 1.83 -13.48 -13.34
N ASP A 260 2.80 -13.68 -12.46
CA ASP A 260 2.87 -14.79 -11.50
C ASP A 260 2.31 -14.40 -10.13
N LYS A 261 2.45 -13.12 -9.75
CA LYS A 261 1.92 -12.56 -8.50
C LYS A 261 1.25 -11.22 -8.76
N ASP A 262 0.24 -10.90 -7.96
CA ASP A 262 -0.56 -9.68 -8.06
C ASP A 262 -0.59 -8.98 -6.69
N TYR A 263 -0.12 -7.75 -6.64
CA TYR A 263 -0.01 -6.95 -5.43
C TYR A 263 -0.82 -5.67 -5.57
N THR A 264 -1.56 -5.31 -4.52
CA THR A 264 -2.22 -4.01 -4.40
C THR A 264 -1.45 -3.14 -3.40
N ILE A 265 -1.18 -1.89 -3.77
CA ILE A 265 -0.57 -0.88 -2.91
C ILE A 265 -1.48 0.34 -2.88
N ILE A 266 -2.20 0.50 -1.77
CA ILE A 266 -2.96 1.70 -1.44
C ILE A 266 -2.05 2.72 -0.76
N LEU A 267 -1.97 3.90 -1.36
CA LEU A 267 -1.20 5.06 -0.95
C LEU A 267 -2.09 6.00 -0.15
N ASN A 268 -1.61 6.50 0.98
CA ASN A 268 -2.37 7.40 1.83
C ASN A 268 -1.45 8.36 2.61
N ASP A 269 -1.93 9.59 2.83
CA ASP A 269 -1.27 10.71 3.53
C ASP A 269 -2.21 11.46 4.51
N THR A 270 -3.34 10.87 4.88
CA THR A 270 -4.40 11.52 5.68
C THR A 270 -4.26 11.24 7.19
N SER A 271 -5.36 11.00 7.91
CA SER A 271 -5.37 10.87 9.38
C SER A 271 -4.50 9.73 9.91
N GLN A 272 -4.17 8.73 9.09
CA GLN A 272 -3.24 7.65 9.46
C GLN A 272 -1.78 7.95 9.11
N GLY A 273 -1.52 9.12 8.55
CA GLY A 273 -0.20 9.55 8.09
C GLY A 273 0.18 8.91 6.76
N LEU A 274 1.48 8.98 6.48
CA LEU A 274 2.11 8.44 5.28
C LEU A 274 2.17 6.92 5.39
N THR A 275 1.35 6.22 4.60
CA THR A 275 1.23 4.76 4.71
C THR A 275 1.14 4.07 3.35
N LEU A 276 1.66 2.84 3.32
CA LEU A 276 1.35 1.84 2.30
C LEU A 276 0.45 0.79 2.97
N ASN A 277 -0.74 0.57 2.43
CA ASN A 277 -1.69 -0.41 2.95
C ASN A 277 -1.96 -0.25 4.47
N GLY A 278 -2.07 1.01 4.92
CA GLY A 278 -2.40 1.35 6.31
C GLY A 278 -1.22 1.19 7.29
N LYS A 279 0.00 0.92 6.81
CA LYS A 279 1.21 0.80 7.62
C LYS A 279 2.27 1.80 7.18
N SER A 280 3.02 2.34 8.13
CA SER A 280 4.23 3.12 7.91
C SER A 280 5.44 2.21 8.06
N PHE A 281 6.51 2.41 7.28
CA PHE A 281 7.79 1.74 7.52
C PHE A 281 8.26 2.02 8.96
N PRO A 282 8.81 1.02 9.68
CA PRO A 282 9.21 -0.32 9.23
C PRO A 282 8.10 -1.38 9.28
N ALA A 283 6.83 -1.02 9.50
CA ALA A 283 5.72 -1.98 9.61
C ALA A 283 5.03 -2.34 8.29
N THR A 284 5.50 -1.79 7.17
CA THR A 284 5.04 -2.17 5.82
C THR A 284 5.45 -3.61 5.49
N GLN A 285 4.80 -4.21 4.49
CA GLN A 285 5.10 -5.58 4.06
C GLN A 285 5.97 -5.58 2.80
N PRO A 286 7.01 -6.44 2.72
CA PRO A 286 7.79 -6.61 1.50
C PRO A 286 6.94 -7.28 0.43
N LEU A 287 7.16 -6.89 -0.82
CA LEU A 287 6.76 -7.68 -1.97
C LEU A 287 7.82 -8.76 -2.19
N THR A 288 7.42 -9.95 -2.61
CA THR A 288 8.35 -11.05 -2.87
C THR A 288 8.15 -11.62 -4.26
N ALA A 289 9.22 -12.04 -4.92
CA ALA A 289 9.17 -12.74 -6.19
C ALA A 289 10.35 -13.71 -6.28
N LYS A 290 10.26 -14.69 -7.18
CA LYS A 290 11.41 -15.50 -7.60
C LYS A 290 12.01 -14.92 -8.87
N LEU A 291 13.29 -15.15 -9.08
CA LEU A 291 14.00 -14.81 -10.31
C LEU A 291 13.24 -15.35 -11.52
N GLY A 292 12.99 -14.47 -12.49
CA GLY A 292 12.25 -14.76 -13.71
C GLY A 292 10.73 -14.62 -13.60
N GLN A 293 10.16 -14.39 -12.40
CA GLN A 293 8.74 -14.09 -12.26
C GLN A 293 8.40 -12.69 -12.76
N LYS A 294 7.16 -12.53 -13.23
CA LYS A 294 6.53 -11.24 -13.48
C LYS A 294 5.59 -10.94 -12.33
N ILE A 295 5.68 -9.76 -11.73
CA ILE A 295 4.70 -9.32 -10.74
C ILE A 295 3.86 -8.17 -11.29
N ARG A 296 2.56 -8.20 -11.02
CA ARG A 296 1.67 -7.07 -11.22
C ARG A 296 1.60 -6.27 -9.93
N ILE A 297 1.73 -4.95 -10.04
CA ILE A 297 1.52 -4.03 -8.93
C ILE A 297 0.41 -3.07 -9.33
N ARG A 298 -0.62 -2.98 -8.50
CA ARG A 298 -1.79 -2.10 -8.65
C ARG A 298 -1.67 -0.96 -7.65
N TYR A 299 -1.34 0.22 -8.12
CA TYR A 299 -1.32 1.42 -7.30
C TYR A 299 -2.71 2.02 -7.20
N MET A 300 -3.04 2.50 -6.01
CA MET A 300 -4.32 3.10 -5.69
C MET A 300 -4.07 4.26 -4.73
N ASN A 301 -4.42 5.49 -5.08
CA ASN A 301 -4.21 6.63 -4.18
C ASN A 301 -5.53 7.11 -3.58
N GLU A 302 -5.69 6.82 -2.28
CA GLU A 302 -6.83 7.25 -1.46
C GLU A 302 -6.43 8.39 -0.49
N GLY A 303 -5.27 8.99 -0.72
CA GLY A 303 -4.75 10.16 -0.03
C GLY A 303 -5.15 11.48 -0.69
N MET A 304 -4.50 12.56 -0.26
CA MET A 304 -4.77 13.92 -0.74
C MET A 304 -3.58 14.51 -1.53
N MET A 305 -2.42 13.86 -1.47
CA MET A 305 -1.22 14.25 -2.19
C MET A 305 -0.94 13.30 -3.35
N ILE A 306 -0.15 13.79 -4.33
CA ILE A 306 0.46 12.91 -5.33
C ILE A 306 1.59 12.10 -4.67
N HIS A 307 1.73 10.84 -5.08
CA HIS A 307 2.79 9.95 -4.58
C HIS A 307 3.57 9.32 -5.74
N PRO A 308 4.80 9.81 -6.05
CA PRO A 308 5.70 9.21 -7.04
C PRO A 308 6.28 7.88 -6.53
N MET A 309 5.75 6.73 -6.92
CA MET A 309 6.24 5.42 -6.46
C MET A 309 7.44 4.93 -7.29
N HIS A 310 8.64 4.98 -6.69
CA HIS A 310 9.91 4.63 -7.29
C HIS A 310 10.41 3.26 -6.84
N LEU A 311 10.64 2.36 -7.81
CA LEU A 311 11.24 1.04 -7.59
C LEU A 311 12.71 1.06 -8.02
N HIS A 312 13.60 0.67 -7.10
CA HIS A 312 15.03 0.56 -7.40
C HIS A 312 15.32 -0.66 -8.28
N GLY A 313 16.34 -0.55 -9.13
CA GLY A 313 16.94 -1.66 -9.88
C GLY A 313 16.12 -2.22 -11.05
N LEU A 314 14.81 -2.34 -10.90
CA LEU A 314 13.91 -2.97 -11.87
C LEU A 314 12.89 -1.94 -12.42
N PRO A 315 12.79 -1.76 -13.74
CA PRO A 315 11.82 -0.84 -14.32
C PRO A 315 10.39 -1.41 -14.26
N GLN A 316 9.42 -0.50 -14.29
CA GLN A 316 7.99 -0.77 -14.26
C GLN A 316 7.40 -0.54 -15.65
N LEU A 317 6.76 -1.56 -16.24
CA LEU A 317 5.94 -1.42 -17.44
C LEU A 317 4.54 -0.94 -17.06
N VAL A 318 4.26 0.35 -17.23
CA VAL A 318 2.93 0.93 -17.03
C VAL A 318 2.04 0.53 -18.21
N PHE A 319 0.95 -0.19 -17.94
CA PHE A 319 0.06 -0.70 -18.98
C PHE A 319 -1.42 -0.35 -18.77
N SER A 320 -1.82 0.10 -17.58
CA SER A 320 -3.22 0.44 -17.27
C SER A 320 -3.30 1.71 -16.43
N LYS A 321 -4.33 2.52 -16.71
CA LYS A 321 -4.74 3.68 -15.91
C LYS A 321 -6.23 3.57 -15.59
N ASP A 322 -6.60 3.73 -14.32
CA ASP A 322 -7.98 3.72 -13.82
C ASP A 322 -8.78 2.46 -14.21
N GLY A 323 -8.08 1.34 -14.40
CA GLY A 323 -8.65 0.06 -14.84
C GLY A 323 -8.73 -0.11 -16.37
N TRP A 324 -8.26 0.87 -17.15
CA TRP A 324 -8.25 0.80 -18.61
C TRP A 324 -6.83 0.61 -19.15
N ASN A 325 -6.65 -0.39 -20.02
CA ASN A 325 -5.37 -0.60 -20.69
C ASN A 325 -5.01 0.61 -21.56
N LEU A 326 -3.76 1.06 -21.43
CA LEU A 326 -3.22 2.15 -22.22
C LEU A 326 -3.09 1.71 -23.68
N PRO A 327 -3.39 2.61 -24.65
CA PRO A 327 -3.14 2.32 -26.06
C PRO A 327 -1.65 2.14 -26.36
N GLN A 328 -0.78 2.77 -25.56
CA GLN A 328 0.66 2.63 -25.64
C GLN A 328 1.26 2.51 -24.23
N PRO A 329 1.52 1.28 -23.75
CA PRO A 329 2.29 1.05 -22.53
C PRO A 329 3.70 1.66 -22.60
N PHE A 330 4.25 2.06 -21.47
CA PHE A 330 5.57 2.67 -21.39
C PHE A 330 6.35 2.21 -20.15
N MET A 331 7.67 2.29 -20.21
CA MET A 331 8.56 1.94 -19.10
C MET A 331 8.90 3.19 -18.28
N CYS A 332 8.93 3.07 -16.97
CA CYS A 332 9.52 4.05 -16.07
C CYS A 332 10.03 3.37 -14.78
N ASP A 333 10.90 4.04 -14.02
CA ASP A 333 11.27 3.60 -12.67
C ASP A 333 10.34 4.18 -11.60
N THR A 334 9.64 5.27 -11.91
CA THR A 334 8.82 6.05 -10.98
C THR A 334 7.45 6.33 -11.58
N VAL A 335 6.39 5.95 -10.87
CA VAL A 335 5.00 6.16 -11.29
C VAL A 335 4.36 7.24 -10.43
N ASN A 336 3.97 8.36 -11.05
CA ASN A 336 3.24 9.44 -10.39
C ASN A 336 1.76 9.06 -10.22
N VAL A 337 1.33 8.82 -8.98
CA VAL A 337 -0.06 8.43 -8.68
C VAL A 337 -0.77 9.59 -7.97
N ALA A 338 -1.71 10.28 -8.64
CA ALA A 338 -2.48 11.37 -8.05
C ALA A 338 -3.72 10.86 -7.28
N PRO A 339 -4.31 11.67 -6.38
CA PRO A 339 -5.52 11.28 -5.63
C PRO A 339 -6.65 10.77 -6.53
N GLY A 340 -7.22 9.62 -6.19
CA GLY A 340 -8.27 8.94 -6.94
C GLY A 340 -7.77 8.10 -8.13
N GLU A 341 -6.51 8.23 -8.55
CA GLU A 341 -5.97 7.47 -9.67
C GLU A 341 -5.62 6.04 -9.29
N ARG A 342 -5.70 5.14 -10.28
CA ARG A 342 -5.08 3.83 -10.22
C ARG A 342 -4.15 3.62 -11.39
N TRP A 343 -3.03 2.96 -11.16
CA TRP A 343 -2.08 2.57 -12.19
C TRP A 343 -1.69 1.12 -11.99
N ASP A 344 -1.75 0.30 -13.03
CA ASP A 344 -1.22 -1.05 -12.97
C ASP A 344 0.08 -1.14 -13.78
N VAL A 345 1.05 -1.81 -13.18
CA VAL A 345 2.37 -2.05 -13.77
C VAL A 345 2.73 -3.52 -13.76
N ILE A 346 3.59 -3.92 -14.69
CA ILE A 346 4.31 -5.20 -14.64
C ILE A 346 5.77 -4.93 -14.34
N VAL A 347 6.34 -5.70 -13.41
CA VAL A 347 7.77 -5.72 -13.11
C VAL A 347 8.30 -7.10 -13.45
N ASP A 348 9.33 -7.13 -14.30
CA ASP A 348 10.08 -8.34 -14.65
C ASP A 348 11.21 -8.54 -13.64
N CYS A 349 11.08 -9.52 -12.74
CA CYS A 349 12.06 -9.79 -11.68
C CYS A 349 13.28 -10.50 -12.26
N THR A 350 14.17 -9.73 -12.89
CA THR A 350 15.32 -10.21 -13.68
C THR A 350 16.62 -10.29 -12.90
N ASP A 351 16.70 -9.63 -11.75
CA ASP A 351 17.89 -9.59 -10.90
C ASP A 351 17.53 -9.92 -9.44
N PRO A 352 18.20 -10.91 -8.81
CA PRO A 352 17.97 -11.23 -7.41
C PRO A 352 18.50 -10.11 -6.50
N GLY A 353 17.83 -9.88 -5.37
CA GLY A 353 18.23 -8.82 -4.44
C GLY A 353 17.08 -8.31 -3.57
N VAL A 354 17.42 -7.31 -2.74
CA VAL A 354 16.45 -6.52 -1.96
C VAL A 354 16.47 -5.12 -2.54
N TRP A 355 15.38 -4.75 -3.22
CA TRP A 355 15.26 -3.49 -3.93
C TRP A 355 14.37 -2.53 -3.13
N ALA A 356 14.90 -1.37 -2.76
CA ALA A 356 14.12 -0.34 -2.10
C ALA A 356 12.96 0.12 -3.00
N PHE A 357 11.81 0.36 -2.39
CA PHE A 357 10.60 0.71 -3.11
C PHE A 357 9.78 1.70 -2.29
N HIS A 358 9.71 2.96 -2.75
CA HIS A 358 9.22 4.03 -1.91
C HIS A 358 8.58 5.18 -2.69
N CYS A 359 7.84 6.04 -1.97
CA CYS A 359 7.45 7.34 -2.48
C CYS A 359 8.69 8.23 -2.65
N HIS A 360 8.84 8.88 -3.78
CA HIS A 360 9.99 9.71 -4.14
C HIS A 360 9.81 11.20 -3.77
N ILE A 361 8.76 11.54 -3.00
CA ILE A 361 8.77 12.75 -2.20
C ILE A 361 9.58 12.40 -0.95
N LEU A 362 10.81 12.91 -0.83
CA LEU A 362 11.76 12.45 0.20
C LEU A 362 11.21 12.61 1.63
N SER A 363 10.49 13.69 1.90
CA SER A 363 9.81 13.89 3.19
C SER A 363 8.68 12.89 3.48
N HIS A 364 8.34 12.00 2.54
CA HIS A 364 7.40 10.89 2.72
C HIS A 364 8.09 9.55 3.01
N ALA A 365 9.41 9.49 2.86
CA ALA A 365 10.19 8.25 2.87
C ALA A 365 11.39 8.27 3.82
N GLU A 366 11.93 9.45 4.16
CA GLU A 366 13.15 9.57 4.98
C GLU A 366 13.20 10.88 5.77
N ASN A 367 13.77 10.81 6.97
CA ASN A 367 14.08 11.96 7.81
C ASN A 367 15.44 11.74 8.52
N GLU A 368 15.80 12.60 9.47
CA GLU A 368 17.06 12.52 10.23
C GLU A 368 17.24 11.22 11.04
N HIS A 369 16.16 10.45 11.26
CA HIS A 369 16.17 9.16 11.94
C HIS A 369 16.18 7.96 10.98
N GLY A 370 16.22 8.22 9.67
CA GLY A 370 16.24 7.22 8.60
C GLY A 370 14.89 7.02 7.90
N MET A 371 14.71 5.84 7.32
CA MET A 371 13.51 5.52 6.54
C MET A 371 12.25 5.49 7.41
N PHE A 372 11.15 6.06 6.91
CA PHE A 372 9.84 6.03 7.55
C PHE A 372 8.72 6.19 6.51
N GLY A 373 7.46 6.03 6.92
CA GLY A 373 6.33 6.35 6.06
C GLY A 373 6.16 5.40 4.88
N MET A 374 6.18 5.94 3.66
CA MET A 374 5.84 5.22 2.42
C MET A 374 7.04 4.50 1.82
N VAL A 375 7.59 3.55 2.56
CA VAL A 375 8.75 2.73 2.16
C VAL A 375 8.41 1.25 2.34
N THR A 376 8.83 0.43 1.38
CA THR A 376 8.90 -1.04 1.48
C THR A 376 10.06 -1.53 0.61
N VAL A 377 10.14 -2.84 0.37
CA VAL A 377 11.10 -3.44 -0.54
C VAL A 377 10.43 -4.47 -1.46
N LEU A 378 11.00 -4.68 -2.63
CA LEU A 378 10.80 -5.87 -3.44
C LEU A 378 11.98 -6.83 -3.21
N VAL A 379 11.69 -8.03 -2.70
CA VAL A 379 12.65 -9.11 -2.54
C VAL A 379 12.55 -10.07 -3.72
N VAL A 380 13.60 -10.18 -4.52
CA VAL A 380 13.71 -11.17 -5.60
C VAL A 380 14.64 -12.30 -5.15
N GLU A 381 14.06 -13.47 -4.95
CA GLU A 381 14.73 -14.71 -4.52
C GLU A 381 15.38 -15.43 -5.70
N GLU A 382 16.50 -16.12 -5.47
CA GLU A 382 17.19 -16.97 -6.48
C GLU A 382 16.39 -18.20 -6.94
#